data_AF-A0A0F9ATE5-F1
#
_entry.id   AF-A0A0F9ATE5-F1
#
_cell.length_a   1.000
_cell.length_b   1.000
_cell.length_c   1.000
_cell.angle_alpha   90.00
_cell.angle_beta   90.00
_cell.angle_gamma   90.00
#
_symmetry.space_group_name_H-M   'P 1'
#
loop_
_entity.id
_entity.type
_entity.pdbx_description
1 polymer ?
#
loop_
_entity_poly.entity_id
_entity_poly.type
_entity_poly.pdbx_seq_one_letter_code
_entity_poly.pdbx_strand_id
1 'polypeptide(L)'
;SNADTEFHTVTSGISPDLGGEGPNGIFDSGLFSPGESFKNTFGDEGTYPYFCTIHPWMSGIVVVKSAFSVIQNVGDDAGDGSTTFDVEYDFNRVIVDATVDEDQKAVTFTLVGKPQNDDNTLTLHLPKDLISNPNVIWADGKPITNFEVIPEGGMNVVTIPVTETTQQVTILGTSVVPEFGILSTVVLATSLIAVIFAVSRSKIISKI
;
A
#
# COMPACT_ATOMS: atom_id res chain seq x y z
N SER A 1 -22.77 22.50 1.07
CA SER A 1 -23.69 23.63 1.22
C SER A 1 -24.01 23.86 2.68
N ASN A 2 -24.31 25.10 3.05
CA ASN A 2 -24.94 25.43 4.32
C ASN A 2 -26.35 24.83 4.33
N ALA A 3 -26.57 23.84 5.18
CA ALA A 3 -27.89 23.21 5.35
C ALA A 3 -28.70 23.86 6.50
N ASP A 4 -28.14 24.87 7.15
CA ASP A 4 -28.78 25.63 8.22
C ASP A 4 -29.52 26.86 7.64
N THR A 5 -30.34 27.51 8.47
CA THR A 5 -31.00 28.78 8.16
C THR A 5 -30.17 30.00 8.56
N GLU A 6 -29.11 29.80 9.33
CA GLU A 6 -28.18 30.84 9.76
C GLU A 6 -26.95 30.96 8.86
N PHE A 7 -26.27 32.10 8.93
CA PHE A 7 -24.98 32.28 8.25
C PHE A 7 -23.87 31.51 8.97
N HIS A 8 -22.88 31.06 8.21
CA HIS A 8 -21.70 30.36 8.76
C HIS A 8 -20.42 30.74 8.01
N THR A 9 -19.28 30.39 8.60
CA THR A 9 -17.96 30.39 7.95
C THR A 9 -17.27 29.04 8.12
N VAL A 10 -16.30 28.77 7.25
CA VAL A 10 -15.34 27.67 7.33
C VAL A 10 -13.97 28.33 7.25
N THR A 11 -13.37 28.56 8.41
CA THR A 11 -12.13 29.31 8.55
C THR A 11 -11.08 28.43 9.24
N SER A 12 -9.90 28.29 8.62
CA SER A 12 -8.85 27.43 9.13
C SER A 12 -8.22 27.98 10.41
N GLY A 13 -7.98 27.12 11.39
CA GLY A 13 -7.44 27.48 12.70
C GLY A 13 -8.18 26.78 13.85
N ILE A 14 -7.76 27.10 15.07
CA ILE A 14 -8.41 26.63 16.29
C ILE A 14 -9.07 27.84 16.94
N SER A 15 -10.36 27.70 17.26
CA SER A 15 -11.16 28.74 17.90
C SER A 15 -10.50 29.26 19.19
N PRO A 16 -10.45 30.59 19.43
CA PRO A 16 -9.97 31.14 20.69
C PRO A 16 -10.77 30.65 21.91
N ASP A 17 -12.06 30.38 21.74
CA ASP A 17 -12.93 29.84 22.80
C ASP A 17 -12.57 28.40 23.17
N LEU A 18 -11.82 27.71 22.31
CA LEU A 18 -11.25 26.37 22.54
C LEU A 18 -9.75 26.44 22.88
N GLY A 19 -9.23 27.63 23.20
CA GLY A 19 -7.82 27.84 23.56
C GLY A 19 -6.86 27.93 22.38
N GLY A 20 -7.36 28.14 21.16
CA GLY A 20 -6.54 28.35 19.96
C GLY A 20 -6.16 29.81 19.71
N GLU A 21 -5.29 30.04 18.72
CA GLU A 21 -4.86 31.39 18.31
C GLU A 21 -5.82 32.06 17.32
N GLY A 22 -6.92 31.39 16.94
CA GLY A 22 -7.87 31.87 15.94
C GLY A 22 -7.47 31.50 14.51
N PRO A 23 -7.87 32.31 13.51
CA PRO A 23 -7.62 32.02 12.11
C PRO A 23 -6.12 31.97 11.79
N ASN A 24 -5.67 30.90 11.12
CA ASN A 24 -4.26 30.72 10.74
C ASN A 24 -3.97 31.02 9.25
N GLY A 25 -4.99 31.39 8.48
CA GLY A 25 -4.84 31.91 7.11
C GLY A 25 -4.64 30.87 6.01
N ILE A 26 -4.82 29.57 6.27
CA ILE A 26 -4.72 28.51 5.26
C ILE A 26 -5.93 28.54 4.30
N PHE A 27 -7.15 28.67 4.83
CA PHE A 27 -8.36 28.90 4.04
C PHE A 27 -9.41 29.66 4.85
N ASP A 28 -10.21 30.44 4.14
CA ASP A 28 -11.37 31.13 4.72
C ASP A 28 -12.47 31.21 3.65
N SER A 29 -13.64 30.67 3.96
CA SER A 29 -14.80 30.77 3.08
C SER A 29 -15.39 32.17 3.02
N GLY A 30 -15.10 33.02 4.01
CA GLY A 30 -15.95 34.15 4.33
C GLY A 30 -17.34 33.71 4.80
N LEU A 31 -18.26 34.67 4.93
CA LEU A 31 -19.65 34.40 5.31
C LEU A 31 -20.40 33.78 4.14
N PHE A 32 -21.04 32.64 4.36
CA PHE A 32 -21.92 32.02 3.36
C PHE A 32 -23.32 31.76 3.91
N SER A 33 -24.31 32.09 3.09
CA SER A 33 -25.75 32.08 3.39
C SER A 33 -26.32 30.66 3.35
N PRO A 34 -27.56 30.44 3.84
CA PRO A 34 -28.29 29.19 3.64
C PRO A 34 -28.30 28.76 2.17
N GLY A 35 -27.96 27.49 1.91
CA GLY A 35 -27.86 26.91 0.57
C GLY A 35 -26.55 27.17 -0.17
N GLU A 36 -25.73 28.14 0.24
CA GLU A 36 -24.44 28.41 -0.42
C GLU A 36 -23.38 27.35 -0.07
N SER A 37 -22.39 27.17 -0.94
CA SER A 37 -21.32 26.19 -0.74
C SER A 37 -19.96 26.83 -0.92
N PHE A 38 -19.05 26.50 -0.02
CA PHE A 38 -17.62 26.75 -0.15
C PHE A 38 -16.91 25.47 -0.62
N LYS A 39 -15.81 25.63 -1.37
CA LYS A 39 -14.92 24.55 -1.78
C LYS A 39 -13.48 24.94 -1.49
N ASN A 40 -12.71 24.02 -0.94
CA ASN A 40 -11.27 24.13 -0.76
C ASN A 40 -10.59 22.90 -1.34
N THR A 41 -9.42 23.07 -1.95
CA THR A 41 -8.53 21.98 -2.36
C THR A 41 -7.30 22.05 -1.48
N PHE A 42 -6.95 20.93 -0.85
CA PHE A 42 -5.74 20.81 -0.03
C PHE A 42 -4.59 20.32 -0.91
N GLY A 43 -3.48 21.05 -0.91
CA GLY A 43 -2.30 20.71 -1.70
C GLY A 43 -1.36 19.72 -1.01
N ASP A 44 -1.36 19.73 0.32
CA ASP A 44 -0.45 18.94 1.14
C ASP A 44 -1.22 18.03 2.09
N GLU A 45 -0.56 16.96 2.50
CA GLU A 45 -1.00 16.13 3.61
C GLU A 45 -0.94 16.92 4.92
N GLY A 46 -1.86 16.62 5.83
CA GLY A 46 -1.85 17.25 7.13
C GLY A 46 -3.20 17.24 7.83
N THR A 47 -3.19 17.80 9.03
CA THR A 47 -4.39 18.00 9.84
C THR A 47 -4.74 19.48 9.83
N TYR A 48 -5.91 19.80 9.30
CA TYR A 48 -6.41 21.15 9.12
C TYR A 48 -7.61 21.38 10.04
N PRO A 49 -7.39 21.91 11.26
CA PRO A 49 -8.49 22.35 12.10
C PRO A 49 -9.18 23.55 11.46
N TYR A 50 -10.49 23.65 11.62
CA TYR A 50 -11.29 24.78 11.19
C TYR A 50 -12.40 25.06 12.19
N PHE A 51 -12.91 26.29 12.15
CA PHE A 51 -14.05 26.70 12.95
C PHE A 51 -14.89 27.75 12.23
N CYS A 52 -16.12 27.94 12.71
CA CYS A 52 -16.98 29.05 12.31
C CYS A 52 -16.66 30.28 13.16
N THR A 53 -16.33 31.41 12.53
CA THR A 53 -15.89 32.63 13.23
C THR A 53 -16.99 33.31 14.03
N ILE A 54 -18.26 33.14 13.62
CA ILE A 54 -19.44 33.71 14.31
C ILE A 54 -20.14 32.71 15.25
N HIS A 55 -19.77 31.43 15.16
CA HIS A 55 -20.23 30.36 16.04
C HIS A 55 -19.00 29.54 16.50
N PRO A 56 -18.13 30.08 17.39
CA PRO A 56 -16.79 29.53 17.60
C PRO A 56 -16.74 28.14 18.25
N TRP A 57 -17.87 27.64 18.76
CA TRP A 57 -18.05 26.25 19.21
C TRP A 57 -18.19 25.25 18.05
N MET A 58 -18.50 25.72 16.84
CA MET A 58 -18.56 24.89 15.63
C MET A 58 -17.14 24.71 15.09
N SER A 59 -16.42 23.76 15.66
CA SER A 59 -15.09 23.37 15.21
C SER A 59 -15.11 21.99 14.55
N GLY A 60 -14.23 21.79 13.57
CA GLY A 60 -13.99 20.51 12.95
C GLY A 60 -12.53 20.34 12.55
N ILE A 61 -12.20 19.15 12.07
CA ILE A 61 -10.86 18.81 11.59
C ILE A 61 -11.02 18.13 10.23
N VAL A 62 -10.24 18.58 9.25
CA VAL A 62 -10.00 17.83 8.01
C VAL A 62 -8.64 17.17 8.12
N VAL A 63 -8.57 15.85 7.95
CA VAL A 63 -7.30 15.12 7.84
C VAL A 63 -7.12 14.78 6.38
N VAL A 64 -6.07 15.34 5.76
CA VAL A 64 -5.64 15.02 4.40
C VAL A 64 -4.49 14.04 4.53
N LYS A 65 -4.65 12.87 3.93
CA LYS A 65 -3.60 11.86 3.78
C LYS A 65 -3.30 11.70 2.31
N SER A 66 -2.15 11.10 1.99
CA SER A 66 -1.94 10.53 0.65
C SER A 66 -3.12 9.63 0.33
N ALA A 67 -3.67 9.78 -0.87
CA ALA A 67 -4.36 8.65 -1.45
C ALA A 67 -3.29 7.56 -1.62
N PHE A 68 -3.59 6.33 -1.18
CA PHE A 68 -2.72 5.20 -1.47
C PHE A 68 -2.35 5.23 -2.96
N SER A 69 -1.06 5.25 -3.23
CA SER A 69 -0.55 5.10 -4.58
C SER A 69 -0.59 3.62 -4.95
N VAL A 70 -0.70 3.32 -6.25
CA VAL A 70 -0.83 1.93 -6.71
C VAL A 70 0.27 1.63 -7.72
N ILE A 71 1.05 0.60 -7.44
CA ILE A 71 1.86 -0.06 -8.48
C ILE A 71 1.04 -1.20 -9.07
N GLN A 72 0.80 -1.11 -10.37
CA GLN A 72 -0.08 -2.03 -11.10
C GLN A 72 0.72 -3.22 -11.63
N ASN A 73 0.03 -4.33 -11.84
CA ASN A 73 0.55 -5.52 -12.53
C ASN A 73 1.78 -6.19 -11.87
N VAL A 74 1.95 -6.08 -10.55
CA VAL A 74 3.06 -6.77 -9.86
C VAL A 74 2.94 -8.28 -10.07
N GLY A 75 4.03 -8.92 -10.50
CA GLY A 75 4.09 -10.35 -10.82
C GLY A 75 3.86 -10.69 -12.29
N ASP A 76 3.73 -9.71 -13.19
CA ASP A 76 3.70 -9.94 -14.63
C ASP A 76 5.01 -10.54 -15.18
N ASP A 77 6.11 -10.39 -14.43
CA ASP A 77 7.43 -10.94 -14.69
C ASP A 77 7.66 -12.36 -14.11
N ALA A 78 6.65 -12.94 -13.45
CA ALA A 78 6.76 -14.23 -12.75
C ALA A 78 5.58 -15.19 -12.98
N GLY A 79 5.76 -16.45 -12.57
CA GLY A 79 4.71 -17.46 -12.55
C GLY A 79 4.22 -17.81 -13.96
N ASP A 80 2.94 -17.53 -14.23
CA ASP A 80 2.31 -17.77 -15.54
C ASP A 80 2.37 -16.56 -16.49
N GLY A 81 2.96 -15.44 -16.05
CA GLY A 81 3.04 -14.18 -16.81
C GLY A 81 1.69 -13.51 -17.08
N SER A 82 0.63 -13.93 -16.38
CA SER A 82 -0.73 -13.37 -16.53
C SER A 82 -1.40 -13.09 -15.18
N THR A 83 -0.97 -13.74 -14.10
CA THR A 83 -1.46 -13.49 -12.76
C THR A 83 -0.73 -12.30 -12.19
N THR A 84 -1.43 -11.18 -12.09
CA THR A 84 -0.86 -9.92 -11.63
C THR A 84 -1.67 -9.33 -10.49
N PHE A 85 -1.01 -8.45 -9.73
CA PHE A 85 -1.59 -7.84 -8.55
C PHE A 85 -1.38 -6.34 -8.54
N ASP A 86 -2.40 -5.60 -8.13
CA ASP A 86 -2.27 -4.20 -7.78
C ASP A 86 -1.84 -4.09 -6.33
N VAL A 87 -0.73 -3.40 -6.07
CA VAL A 87 -0.21 -3.18 -4.72
C VAL A 87 -0.39 -1.71 -4.37
N GLU A 88 -1.26 -1.47 -3.39
CA GLU A 88 -1.43 -0.16 -2.76
C GLU A 88 -0.27 0.13 -1.81
N TYR A 89 0.19 1.38 -1.79
CA TYR A 89 1.24 1.83 -0.90
C TYR A 89 1.03 3.28 -0.43
N ASP A 90 1.47 3.56 0.78
CA ASP A 90 1.57 4.90 1.35
C ASP A 90 3.05 5.22 1.59
N PHE A 91 3.56 6.23 0.89
CA PHE A 91 4.96 6.62 0.98
C PHE A 91 5.20 8.02 0.43
N ASN A 92 6.15 8.74 1.03
CA ASN A 92 6.52 10.10 0.64
C ASN A 92 7.35 10.19 -0.66
N ARG A 93 7.45 9.09 -1.42
CA ARG A 93 8.23 8.89 -2.66
C ARG A 93 7.50 7.89 -3.57
N VAL A 94 8.03 7.69 -4.78
CA VAL A 94 7.35 6.91 -5.84
C VAL A 94 7.97 5.53 -5.99
N ILE A 95 7.14 4.49 -6.07
CA ILE A 95 7.52 3.15 -6.54
C ILE A 95 7.33 3.12 -8.06
N VAL A 96 8.39 2.85 -8.82
CA VAL A 96 8.34 2.83 -10.30
C VAL A 96 8.39 1.44 -10.88
N ASP A 97 8.79 0.45 -10.09
CA ASP A 97 8.96 -0.92 -10.54
C ASP A 97 8.83 -1.89 -9.37
N ALA A 98 8.36 -3.10 -9.67
CA ALA A 98 8.22 -4.19 -8.72
C ALA A 98 8.56 -5.50 -9.44
N THR A 99 9.64 -6.16 -9.02
CA THR A 99 10.11 -7.40 -9.64
C THR A 99 9.95 -8.58 -8.71
N VAL A 100 9.59 -9.73 -9.27
CA VAL A 100 9.38 -10.96 -8.52
C VAL A 100 10.53 -11.95 -8.78
N ASP A 101 11.13 -12.46 -7.70
CA ASP A 101 12.12 -13.54 -7.75
C ASP A 101 11.50 -14.81 -7.12
N GLU A 102 11.09 -15.75 -7.97
CA GLU A 102 10.45 -17.01 -7.56
C GLU A 102 11.42 -17.94 -6.81
N ASP A 103 12.70 -17.93 -7.16
CA ASP A 103 13.73 -18.77 -6.53
C ASP A 103 14.00 -18.31 -5.09
N GLN A 104 14.04 -16.99 -4.87
CA GLN A 104 14.24 -16.37 -3.56
C GLN A 104 12.93 -16.13 -2.80
N LYS A 105 11.78 -16.33 -3.45
CA LYS A 105 10.44 -16.05 -2.92
C LYS A 105 10.32 -14.60 -2.47
N ALA A 106 10.75 -13.69 -3.33
CA ALA A 106 10.92 -12.27 -3.01
C ALA A 106 10.18 -11.35 -3.98
N VAL A 107 9.79 -10.18 -3.48
CA VAL A 107 9.35 -9.05 -4.30
C VAL A 107 10.28 -7.87 -4.01
N THR A 108 10.86 -7.25 -5.04
CA THR A 108 11.72 -6.07 -4.91
C THR A 108 11.04 -4.86 -5.54
N PHE A 109 10.81 -3.83 -4.72
CA PHE A 109 10.25 -2.55 -5.13
C PHE A 109 11.36 -1.51 -5.36
N THR A 110 11.32 -0.82 -6.49
CA THR A 110 12.26 0.26 -6.83
C THR A 110 11.68 1.62 -6.48
N LEU A 111 12.37 2.35 -5.61
CA LEU A 111 11.98 3.65 -5.08
C LEU A 111 12.75 4.77 -5.78
N VAL A 112 12.06 5.82 -6.22
CA VAL A 112 12.68 7.01 -6.85
C VAL A 112 12.12 8.31 -6.29
N GLY A 113 12.62 9.43 -6.79
CA GLY A 113 12.24 10.76 -6.33
C GLY A 113 12.93 11.17 -5.03
N LYS A 114 12.68 12.41 -4.61
CA LYS A 114 13.14 12.94 -3.32
C LYS A 114 12.00 12.82 -2.30
N PRO A 115 12.29 12.63 -1.00
CA PRO A 115 11.29 12.72 0.05
C PRO A 115 10.46 14.01 -0.07
N GLN A 116 9.14 13.87 0.00
CA GLN A 116 8.22 15.01 0.01
C GLN A 116 8.05 15.61 1.42
N ASN A 117 8.36 14.84 2.45
CA ASN A 117 8.30 15.21 3.86
C ASN A 117 9.35 14.41 4.66
N ASP A 118 9.40 14.62 5.98
CA ASP A 118 10.38 13.97 6.85
C ASP A 118 10.02 12.50 7.22
N ASP A 119 8.81 12.04 6.86
CA ASP A 119 8.35 10.69 7.15
C ASP A 119 8.78 9.69 6.06
N ASN A 120 9.89 9.01 6.31
CA ASN A 120 10.43 7.98 5.41
C ASN A 120 9.91 6.57 5.73
N THR A 121 8.66 6.46 6.17
CA THR A 121 8.00 5.17 6.44
C THR A 121 7.23 4.71 5.20
N LEU A 122 7.64 3.59 4.62
CA LEU A 122 6.92 2.94 3.52
C LEU A 122 5.89 1.96 4.08
N THR A 123 4.62 2.13 3.72
CA THR A 123 3.58 1.15 4.00
C THR A 123 3.13 0.48 2.71
N LEU A 124 3.14 -0.85 2.67
CA LEU A 124 2.73 -1.67 1.52
C LEU A 124 1.54 -2.55 1.89
N HIS A 125 0.52 -2.57 1.05
CA HIS A 125 -0.62 -3.45 1.18
C HIS A 125 -0.41 -4.63 0.23
N LEU A 126 0.18 -5.71 0.74
CA LEU A 126 0.59 -6.86 -0.08
C LEU A 126 -0.50 -7.93 -0.10
N PRO A 127 -1.07 -8.30 -1.26
CA PRO A 127 -1.94 -9.46 -1.38
C PRO A 127 -1.22 -10.74 -0.93
N LYS A 128 -1.89 -11.58 -0.13
CA LYS A 128 -1.32 -12.85 0.33
C LYS A 128 -1.07 -13.85 -0.81
N ASP A 129 -1.81 -13.71 -1.90
CA ASP A 129 -1.63 -14.50 -3.12
C ASP A 129 -0.43 -14.02 -3.96
N LEU A 130 -0.02 -12.76 -3.79
CA LEU A 130 1.23 -12.24 -4.35
C LEU A 130 2.42 -12.71 -3.52
N ILE A 131 2.39 -12.53 -2.20
CA ILE A 131 3.49 -12.95 -1.31
C ILE A 131 2.93 -13.41 0.03
N SER A 132 3.22 -14.67 0.35
CA SER A 132 2.73 -15.29 1.59
C SER A 132 3.72 -15.06 2.72
N ASN A 133 3.21 -14.70 3.90
CA ASN A 133 3.99 -14.54 5.14
C ASN A 133 5.33 -13.77 4.98
N PRO A 134 5.29 -12.47 4.62
CA PRO A 134 6.48 -11.65 4.52
C PRO A 134 7.19 -11.59 5.89
N ASN A 135 8.45 -12.02 5.94
CA ASN A 135 9.17 -12.23 7.21
C ASN A 135 10.62 -11.74 7.21
N VAL A 136 11.19 -11.42 6.05
CA VAL A 136 12.52 -10.82 5.92
C VAL A 136 12.41 -9.64 4.96
N ILE A 137 12.94 -8.49 5.38
CA ILE A 137 12.91 -7.26 4.58
C ILE A 137 14.32 -6.68 4.51
N TRP A 138 14.78 -6.36 3.30
CA TRP A 138 16.04 -5.69 3.05
C TRP A 138 15.80 -4.34 2.39
N ALA A 139 16.62 -3.34 2.72
CA ALA A 139 16.72 -2.06 2.03
C ALA A 139 18.13 -1.94 1.45
N ASP A 140 18.24 -1.77 0.13
CA ASP A 140 19.51 -1.73 -0.61
C ASP A 140 20.47 -2.91 -0.24
N GLY A 141 19.89 -4.11 -0.09
CA GLY A 141 20.63 -5.33 0.27
C GLY A 141 21.04 -5.45 1.74
N LYS A 142 20.62 -4.53 2.62
CA LYS A 142 20.86 -4.59 4.07
C LYS A 142 19.58 -4.96 4.81
N PRO A 143 19.64 -5.84 5.83
CA PRO A 143 18.45 -6.23 6.56
C PRO A 143 17.87 -5.08 7.39
N ILE A 144 16.55 -4.93 7.32
CA ILE A 144 15.73 -4.09 8.20
C ILE A 144 15.14 -5.00 9.28
N THR A 145 15.22 -4.58 10.54
CA THR A 145 14.78 -5.39 11.70
C THR A 145 13.60 -4.78 12.44
N ASN A 146 13.27 -3.52 12.18
CA ASN A 146 12.23 -2.74 12.84
C ASN A 146 11.03 -2.46 11.93
N PHE A 147 10.69 -3.43 11.07
CA PHE A 147 9.46 -3.41 10.29
C PHE A 147 8.31 -4.06 11.06
N GLU A 148 7.08 -3.75 10.65
CA GLU A 148 5.85 -4.35 11.17
C GLU A 148 5.08 -5.05 10.06
N VAL A 149 4.45 -6.18 10.37
CA VAL A 149 3.56 -6.90 9.45
C VAL A 149 2.25 -7.18 10.17
N ILE A 150 1.16 -6.59 9.69
CA ILE A 150 -0.19 -6.77 10.22
C ILE A 150 -1.02 -7.54 9.18
N PRO A 151 -1.43 -8.78 9.46
CA PRO A 151 -2.32 -9.52 8.57
C PRO A 151 -3.74 -8.95 8.64
N GLU A 152 -4.28 -8.49 7.50
CA GLU A 152 -5.62 -7.93 7.39
C GLU A 152 -6.41 -8.62 6.27
N GLY A 153 -7.27 -9.58 6.62
CA GLY A 153 -8.04 -10.34 5.63
C GLY A 153 -7.14 -11.05 4.62
N GLY A 154 -7.30 -10.73 3.33
CA GLY A 154 -6.50 -11.25 2.21
C GLY A 154 -5.15 -10.55 2.01
N MET A 155 -4.79 -9.59 2.87
CA MET A 155 -3.61 -8.75 2.73
C MET A 155 -2.65 -8.92 3.91
N ASN A 156 -1.38 -8.61 3.68
CA ASN A 156 -0.41 -8.27 4.72
C ASN A 156 -0.09 -6.79 4.56
N VAL A 157 -0.43 -5.98 5.57
CA VAL A 157 0.00 -4.58 5.65
C VAL A 157 1.39 -4.56 6.25
N VAL A 158 2.38 -4.09 5.47
CA VAL A 158 3.80 -4.11 5.83
C VAL A 158 4.31 -2.69 5.96
N THR A 159 4.77 -2.32 7.15
CA THR A 159 5.28 -0.98 7.47
C THR A 159 6.78 -1.04 7.67
N ILE A 160 7.53 -0.25 6.89
CA ILE A 160 8.99 -0.36 6.75
C ILE A 160 9.61 1.03 6.90
N PRO A 161 10.39 1.29 7.97
CA PRO A 161 11.19 2.50 8.04
C PRO A 161 12.39 2.39 7.09
N VAL A 162 12.50 3.31 6.14
CA VAL A 162 13.62 3.40 5.19
C VAL A 162 14.36 4.74 5.34
N THR A 163 15.44 4.95 4.58
CA THR A 163 16.15 6.23 4.54
C THR A 163 15.75 7.06 3.33
N GLU A 164 16.01 8.37 3.38
CA GLU A 164 15.82 9.28 2.25
C GLU A 164 16.57 8.85 0.97
N THR A 165 17.63 8.04 1.11
CA THR A 165 18.46 7.56 0.00
C THR A 165 18.11 6.14 -0.45
N THR A 166 17.21 5.42 0.24
CA THR A 166 16.91 4.03 -0.11
C THR A 166 16.37 3.93 -1.53
N GLN A 167 16.91 3.02 -2.33
CA GLN A 167 16.52 2.85 -3.74
C GLN A 167 15.74 1.56 -3.97
N GLN A 168 15.98 0.53 -3.17
CA GLN A 168 15.31 -0.75 -3.30
C GLN A 168 14.85 -1.26 -1.93
N VAL A 169 13.65 -1.82 -1.91
CA VAL A 169 13.12 -2.59 -0.77
C VAL A 169 12.75 -3.97 -1.27
N THR A 170 13.40 -5.00 -0.72
CA THR A 170 13.16 -6.40 -1.05
C THR A 170 12.46 -7.08 0.12
N ILE A 171 11.34 -7.74 -0.15
CA ILE A 171 10.53 -8.44 0.83
C ILE A 171 10.52 -9.92 0.47
N LEU A 172 10.96 -10.78 1.39
CA LEU A 172 10.93 -12.22 1.23
C LEU A 172 9.78 -12.80 2.06
N GLY A 173 9.11 -13.79 1.49
CA GLY A 173 8.03 -14.52 2.09
C GLY A 173 8.25 -16.03 2.06
N THR A 174 7.21 -16.78 2.39
CA THR A 174 7.20 -18.25 2.27
C THR A 174 6.90 -18.75 0.85
N SER A 175 6.25 -17.92 0.03
CA SER A 175 6.02 -18.11 -1.40
C SER A 175 5.77 -16.75 -2.07
N VAL A 176 5.94 -16.66 -3.39
CA VAL A 176 5.62 -15.48 -4.20
C VAL A 176 4.96 -15.88 -5.51
N VAL A 177 3.85 -15.23 -5.88
CA VAL A 177 2.95 -15.53 -7.02
C VAL A 177 2.55 -17.03 -7.01
N PRO A 178 1.51 -17.52 -7.73
CA PRO A 178 1.24 -18.95 -7.69
C PRO A 178 2.43 -19.75 -8.25
N GLU A 179 3.07 -20.59 -7.43
CA GLU A 179 4.23 -21.43 -7.78
C GLU A 179 3.95 -22.48 -8.90
N PHE A 180 2.82 -22.38 -9.62
CA PHE A 180 2.49 -23.28 -10.71
C PHE A 180 1.74 -22.59 -11.85
N GLY A 181 2.42 -22.42 -12.98
CA GLY A 181 1.73 -22.35 -14.26
C GLY A 181 0.93 -23.65 -14.50
N ILE A 182 -0.24 -23.55 -15.12
CA ILE A 182 -1.10 -24.70 -15.51
C ILE A 182 -0.28 -25.77 -16.26
N LEU A 183 0.74 -25.37 -17.02
CA LEU A 183 1.63 -26.29 -17.73
C LEU A 183 2.48 -27.16 -16.80
N SER A 184 3.00 -26.60 -15.71
CA SER A 184 3.84 -27.35 -14.75
C SER A 184 3.04 -28.44 -14.04
N THR A 185 1.77 -28.19 -13.70
CA THR A 185 0.91 -29.21 -13.09
C THR A 185 0.50 -30.30 -14.08
N VAL A 186 0.22 -29.95 -15.35
CA VAL A 186 -0.05 -30.95 -16.40
C VAL A 186 1.19 -31.80 -16.70
N VAL A 187 2.37 -31.19 -16.80
CA VAL A 187 3.64 -31.91 -17.00
C VAL A 187 3.96 -32.78 -15.78
N LEU A 188 3.75 -32.28 -14.56
CA LEU A 188 3.93 -33.06 -13.34
C LEU A 188 2.96 -34.25 -13.28
N ALA A 189 1.67 -34.05 -13.57
CA ALA A 189 0.69 -35.12 -13.56
C ALA A 189 0.97 -36.18 -14.64
N THR A 190 1.31 -35.76 -15.86
CA THR A 190 1.66 -36.67 -16.96
C THR A 190 2.96 -37.44 -16.67
N SER A 191 3.98 -36.79 -16.11
CA SER A 191 5.22 -37.47 -15.71
C SER A 191 5.01 -38.45 -14.57
N LEU A 192 4.17 -38.12 -13.58
CA LEU A 192 3.83 -39.04 -12.49
C LEU A 192 3.13 -40.30 -13.03
N ILE A 193 2.16 -40.14 -13.94
CA ILE A 193 1.45 -41.25 -14.60
C ILE A 193 2.43 -42.11 -15.40
N ALA A 194 3.34 -41.50 -16.17
CA ALA A 194 4.34 -42.21 -16.96
C ALA A 194 5.30 -43.03 -16.08
N VAL A 195 5.76 -42.48 -14.96
CA VAL A 195 6.63 -43.18 -14.00
C VAL A 195 5.88 -44.36 -13.36
N ILE A 196 4.64 -44.16 -12.91
CA ILE A 196 3.81 -45.24 -12.35
C ILE A 196 3.64 -46.37 -13.38
N PHE A 197 3.39 -46.03 -14.65
CA PHE A 197 3.23 -47.02 -15.71
C PHE A 197 4.54 -47.77 -15.97
N ALA A 198 5.67 -47.08 -16.05
CA ALA A 198 7.00 -47.68 -16.23
C ALA A 198 7.38 -48.63 -15.08
N VAL A 199 7.14 -48.21 -13.83
CA VAL A 199 7.40 -49.03 -12.63
C VAL A 199 6.45 -50.23 -12.56
N SER A 200 5.19 -50.08 -12.96
CA SER A 200 4.25 -51.20 -13.01
C SER A 200 4.69 -52.26 -14.03
N ARG A 201 5.19 -51.85 -15.20
CA ARG A 201 5.76 -52.77 -16.19
C ARG A 201 7.04 -53.45 -15.71
N SER A 202 7.94 -52.73 -15.02
CA SER A 202 9.19 -53.34 -14.54
C SER A 202 8.96 -54.42 -13.47
N LYS A 203 7.98 -54.22 -12.57
CA LYS A 203 7.58 -55.23 -11.56
C LYS A 203 6.92 -56.48 -12.17
N ILE A 204 6.27 -56.35 -13.32
CA ILE A 204 5.66 -57.49 -14.03
C ILE A 204 6.76 -58.33 -14.70
N ILE A 205 7.79 -57.69 -15.26
CA ILE A 205 8.89 -58.38 -15.95
C ILE A 205 9.83 -59.08 -14.94
N SER A 206 9.98 -58.56 -13.71
CA SER A 206 10.84 -59.20 -12.70
C SER A 206 10.19 -60.40 -11.97
N LYS A 207 8.97 -60.80 -12.33
CA LYS A 207 8.19 -61.88 -11.69
C LYS A 207 7.93 -63.09 -12.60
N ILE A 208 8.56 -63.11 -13.78
CA ILE A 208 8.58 -64.22 -14.75
C ILE A 208 10.00 -64.81 -14.74
#